data_AF-A0A6J1L7M2-F1
#
_entry.id   AF-A0A6J1L7M2-F1
#
_cell.length_a   1.000
_cell.length_b   1.000
_cell.length_c   1.000
_cell.angle_alpha   90.00
_cell.angle_beta   90.00
_cell.angle_gamma   90.00
#
_symmetry.space_group_name_H-M   'P 1'
#
loop_
_entity.id
_entity.type
_entity.pdbx_description
1 polymer ?
#
loop_
_entity_poly.entity_id
_entity_poly.type
_entity_poly.pdbx_seq_one_letter_code
_entity_poly.pdbx_strand_id
1 'polypeptide(L)'
;MDLYTVNFIFALLTTLFECQAKLSLFFPGASVYQITAALSVPIVLPPRKIFWDWGLQVNYALPSNPASFYAAAIWEDQFARRDRRHLHNETQKYMPVDLKDIHPNDLTAGELYESIENMLMRYGFDETCLLRSVCELARHPFHDDEQNMLTALLTFTLTPSVHEAFAPSETIYRETYEHAEQQGFMGADCAQLYAQCPVDFLSAVSKLIHYNELFDLNV
;
A
#
# COMPACT_ATOMS: atom_id res chain seq x y z
N MET A 1 9.54 35.53 -31.37
CA MET A 1 9.48 34.06 -31.46
C MET A 1 9.70 33.71 -32.91
N ASP A 2 10.83 33.11 -33.21
CA ASP A 2 11.33 32.98 -34.57
C ASP A 2 10.63 31.84 -35.32
N LEU A 3 10.34 32.06 -36.59
CA LEU A 3 9.65 31.09 -37.46
C LEU A 3 10.40 29.74 -37.53
N TYR A 4 11.72 29.78 -37.36
CA TYR A 4 12.57 28.58 -37.30
C TYR A 4 12.30 27.70 -36.07
N THR A 5 12.03 28.30 -34.91
CA THR A 5 11.76 27.54 -33.68
C THR A 5 10.41 26.82 -33.76
N VAL A 6 9.40 27.46 -34.35
CA VAL A 6 8.07 26.86 -34.53
C VAL A 6 8.11 25.68 -35.52
N ASN A 7 8.84 25.82 -36.63
CA ASN A 7 9.00 24.75 -37.62
C ASN A 7 9.79 23.56 -37.06
N PHE A 8 10.79 23.82 -36.23
CA PHE A 8 11.56 22.75 -35.58
C PHE A 8 10.71 21.98 -34.57
N ILE A 9 9.90 22.68 -33.77
CA ILE A 9 8.95 22.05 -32.83
C ILE A 9 7.90 21.23 -33.59
N PHE A 10 7.37 21.74 -34.69
CA PHE A 10 6.37 21.03 -35.50
C PHE A 10 6.97 19.76 -36.16
N ALA A 11 8.18 19.84 -36.69
CA ALA A 11 8.89 18.68 -37.25
C ALA A 11 9.25 17.62 -36.19
N LEU A 12 9.56 18.06 -34.97
CA LEU A 12 9.84 17.17 -33.85
C LEU A 12 8.55 16.51 -33.32
N LEU A 13 7.42 17.23 -33.33
CA LEU A 13 6.11 16.67 -32.99
C LEU A 13 5.59 15.66 -34.02
N THR A 14 5.82 15.89 -35.31
CA THR A 14 5.37 14.97 -36.36
C THR A 14 6.21 13.70 -36.43
N THR A 15 7.51 13.75 -36.09
CA THR A 15 8.36 12.55 -35.99
C THR A 15 8.06 11.69 -34.74
N LEU A 16 7.49 12.29 -33.69
CA LEU A 16 7.02 11.55 -32.51
C LEU A 16 5.67 10.85 -32.73
N PHE A 17 4.94 11.16 -33.80
CA PHE A 17 3.53 10.75 -33.95
C PHE A 17 3.27 9.43 -34.69
N GLU A 18 4.28 8.69 -35.15
CA GLU A 18 4.06 7.41 -35.85
C GLU A 18 4.98 6.29 -35.37
N CYS A 19 4.82 5.87 -34.11
CA CYS A 19 5.16 4.51 -33.71
C CYS A 19 3.87 3.77 -33.36
N GLN A 20 3.05 3.44 -34.36
CA GLN A 20 1.97 2.47 -34.19
C GLN A 20 2.56 1.06 -34.12
N ALA A 21 3.16 0.71 -32.98
CA ALA A 21 3.55 -0.65 -32.69
C ALA A 21 2.27 -1.48 -32.46
N LYS A 22 1.94 -2.38 -33.41
CA LYS A 22 0.92 -3.41 -33.19
C LYS A 22 1.50 -4.45 -32.23
N LEU A 23 1.10 -4.39 -30.97
CA LEU A 23 1.52 -5.36 -29.95
C LEU A 23 0.78 -6.69 -30.20
N SER A 24 1.53 -7.75 -30.49
CA SER A 24 0.95 -9.10 -30.62
C SER A 24 0.49 -9.60 -29.25
N LEU A 25 -0.71 -10.18 -29.18
CA LEU A 25 -1.28 -10.67 -27.93
C LEU A 25 -0.67 -12.02 -27.50
N PHE A 26 -0.18 -12.82 -28.45
CA PHE A 26 0.44 -14.13 -28.20
C PHE A 26 1.90 -14.12 -28.63
N PHE A 27 2.74 -14.72 -27.79
CA PHE A 27 4.18 -14.84 -28.00
C PHE A 27 4.60 -16.32 -28.09
N PRO A 28 5.69 -16.65 -28.80
CA PRO A 28 6.17 -18.02 -28.92
C PRO A 28 6.56 -18.61 -27.55
N GLY A 29 6.48 -19.93 -27.41
CA GLY A 29 6.83 -20.62 -26.16
C GLY A 29 8.23 -20.25 -25.66
N ALA A 30 8.36 -20.02 -24.35
CA ALA A 30 9.58 -19.59 -23.66
C ALA A 30 10.06 -18.15 -23.92
N SER A 31 9.19 -17.26 -24.42
CA SER A 31 9.47 -15.82 -24.47
C SER A 31 9.40 -15.18 -23.07
N VAL A 32 10.44 -14.43 -22.70
CA VAL A 32 10.53 -13.69 -21.43
C VAL A 32 10.72 -12.21 -21.73
N TYR A 33 9.89 -11.38 -21.09
CA TYR A 33 10.05 -9.93 -21.07
C TYR A 33 10.74 -9.51 -19.77
N GLN A 34 11.87 -8.81 -19.88
CA GLN A 34 12.64 -8.38 -18.72
C GLN A 34 12.63 -6.85 -18.62
N ILE A 35 12.13 -6.34 -17.50
CA ILE A 35 12.30 -4.94 -17.10
C ILE A 35 13.43 -4.88 -16.10
N THR A 36 14.43 -4.02 -16.34
CA THR A 36 15.50 -3.76 -15.38
C THR A 36 15.53 -2.27 -15.09
N ALA A 37 15.40 -1.91 -13.82
CA ALA A 37 15.51 -0.54 -13.34
C ALA A 37 16.66 -0.48 -12.33
N ALA A 38 17.44 0.60 -12.38
CA ALA A 38 18.52 0.83 -11.44
C ALA A 38 18.44 2.28 -10.94
N LEU A 39 18.52 2.44 -9.62
CA LEU A 39 18.60 3.74 -8.96
C LEU A 39 19.94 3.82 -8.23
N SER A 40 20.76 4.81 -8.57
CA SER A 40 22.07 5.05 -7.95
C SER A 40 22.03 6.35 -7.17
N VAL A 41 22.28 6.31 -5.87
CA VAL A 41 22.37 7.49 -5.02
C VAL A 41 23.81 7.67 -4.52
N PRO A 42 24.47 8.82 -4.80
CA PRO A 42 25.79 9.10 -4.28
C PRO A 42 25.71 9.47 -2.79
N ILE A 43 26.46 8.74 -1.94
CA ILE A 43 26.59 9.04 -0.51
C ILE A 43 27.98 9.61 -0.27
N VAL A 44 28.02 10.90 0.10
CA VAL A 44 29.27 11.61 0.34
C VAL A 44 29.63 11.51 1.83
N LEU A 45 30.58 10.63 2.17
CA LEU A 45 31.24 10.65 3.49
C LEU A 45 32.65 11.24 3.35
N PRO A 46 33.09 12.23 4.15
CA PRO A 46 34.50 12.61 4.20
C PRO A 46 35.30 11.46 4.84
N PRO A 47 36.37 10.87 4.25
CA PRO A 47 37.15 11.24 3.06
C PRO A 47 36.90 10.35 1.79
N ARG A 48 35.82 9.57 1.72
CA ARG A 48 35.54 8.64 0.60
C ARG A 48 34.09 8.73 0.11
N LYS A 49 33.93 8.88 -1.21
CA LYS A 49 32.61 8.85 -1.85
C LYS A 49 32.21 7.38 -2.07
N ILE A 50 31.02 7.01 -1.59
CA ILE A 50 30.44 5.69 -1.78
C ILE A 50 29.19 5.87 -2.64
N PHE A 51 28.98 5.00 -3.62
CA PHE A 51 27.75 4.97 -4.41
C PHE A 51 26.90 3.81 -3.92
N TRP A 52 25.63 4.08 -3.64
CA TRP A 52 24.67 3.04 -3.31
C TRP A 52 23.71 2.86 -4.48
N ASP A 53 23.79 1.68 -5.09
CA ASP A 53 22.96 1.31 -6.23
C ASP A 53 21.93 0.25 -5.82
N TRP A 54 20.67 0.49 -6.17
CA TRP A 54 19.59 -0.48 -6.10
C TRP A 54 19.23 -0.92 -7.51
N GLY A 55 19.36 -2.23 -7.77
CA GLY A 55 18.95 -2.86 -9.01
C GLY A 55 17.69 -3.69 -8.81
N LEU A 56 16.67 -3.42 -9.61
CA LEU A 56 15.43 -4.19 -9.68
C LEU A 56 15.33 -4.85 -11.05
N GLN A 57 15.24 -6.18 -11.07
CA GLN A 57 15.00 -6.95 -12.28
C GLN A 57 13.68 -7.71 -12.14
N VAL A 58 12.76 -7.44 -13.07
CA VAL A 58 11.46 -8.10 -13.15
C VAL A 58 11.42 -8.89 -14.45
N ASN A 59 11.28 -10.20 -14.33
CA ASN A 59 11.15 -11.11 -15.47
C ASN A 59 9.70 -11.58 -15.57
N TYR A 60 9.04 -11.23 -16.67
CA TYR A 60 7.67 -11.64 -16.98
C TYR A 60 7.67 -12.66 -18.11
N ALA A 61 7.22 -13.89 -17.82
CA ALA A 61 7.00 -14.89 -18.85
C ALA A 61 5.79 -14.46 -19.70
N LEU A 62 6.01 -14.19 -20.98
CA LEU A 62 4.94 -13.74 -21.87
C LEU A 62 3.98 -14.91 -22.17
N PRO A 63 2.66 -14.64 -22.25
CA PRO A 63 1.67 -15.68 -22.42
C PRO A 63 1.72 -16.27 -23.83
N SER A 64 1.93 -17.59 -23.89
CA SER A 64 1.79 -18.37 -25.13
C SER A 64 0.37 -18.92 -25.32
N ASN A 65 -0.40 -19.00 -24.24
CA ASN A 65 -1.74 -19.57 -24.20
C ASN A 65 -2.75 -18.62 -23.51
N PRO A 66 -4.05 -18.72 -23.81
CA PRO A 66 -5.07 -17.89 -23.17
C PRO A 66 -5.16 -18.12 -21.65
N ALA A 67 -4.86 -19.33 -21.17
CA ALA A 67 -4.83 -19.64 -19.73
C ALA A 67 -3.71 -18.89 -18.97
N SER A 68 -2.60 -18.53 -19.63
CA SER A 68 -1.48 -17.82 -19.00
C SER A 68 -1.74 -16.34 -18.73
N PHE A 69 -2.82 -15.75 -19.25
CA PHE A 69 -3.27 -14.42 -18.82
C PHE A 69 -3.79 -14.41 -17.38
N TYR A 70 -4.13 -15.58 -16.85
CA TYR A 70 -4.64 -15.76 -15.50
C TYR A 70 -3.54 -16.41 -14.65
N ALA A 71 -2.55 -15.61 -14.22
CA ALA A 71 -1.50 -16.08 -13.32
C ALA A 71 -2.06 -16.26 -11.90
N ALA A 72 -2.34 -17.51 -11.53
CA ALA A 72 -2.94 -17.87 -10.24
C ALA A 72 -2.07 -17.58 -9.00
N ALA A 73 -0.76 -17.32 -9.15
CA ALA A 73 0.14 -17.16 -8.00
C ALA A 73 0.17 -15.73 -7.39
N ILE A 74 -0.24 -14.70 -8.14
CA ILE A 74 -0.41 -13.32 -7.61
C ILE A 74 -1.88 -13.08 -7.24
N TRP A 75 -2.78 -13.92 -7.77
CA TRP A 75 -4.22 -13.77 -7.74
C TRP A 75 -4.91 -15.09 -7.37
N GLU A 76 -4.34 -15.83 -6.42
CA GLU A 76 -5.00 -17.01 -5.81
C GLU A 76 -6.39 -16.64 -5.25
N ASP A 77 -6.58 -15.35 -4.96
CA ASP A 77 -7.82 -14.76 -4.49
C ASP A 77 -8.73 -14.19 -5.60
N GLN A 78 -8.36 -14.15 -6.90
CA GLN A 78 -9.28 -13.59 -7.92
C GLN A 78 -10.50 -14.47 -8.18
N PHE A 79 -10.32 -15.79 -8.20
CA PHE A 79 -11.43 -16.72 -8.35
C PHE A 79 -12.28 -16.77 -7.09
N ALA A 80 -11.65 -16.78 -5.91
CA ALA A 80 -12.36 -16.64 -4.64
C ALA A 80 -13.14 -15.31 -4.54
N ARG A 81 -12.52 -14.18 -4.89
CA ARG A 81 -13.21 -12.87 -5.03
C ARG A 81 -14.30 -12.88 -6.10
N ARG A 82 -14.14 -13.63 -7.19
CA ARG A 82 -15.16 -13.76 -8.23
C ARG A 82 -16.36 -14.55 -7.72
N ASP A 83 -16.13 -15.66 -7.02
CA ASP A 83 -17.17 -16.45 -6.39
C ASP A 83 -17.86 -15.66 -5.27
N ARG A 84 -17.10 -14.91 -4.45
CA ARG A 84 -17.64 -13.98 -3.45
C ARG A 84 -18.51 -12.90 -4.10
N ARG A 85 -18.08 -12.33 -5.24
CA ARG A 85 -18.86 -11.36 -6.03
C ARG A 85 -20.11 -11.96 -6.66
N HIS A 86 -20.06 -13.20 -7.15
CA HIS A 86 -21.25 -13.89 -7.67
C HIS A 86 -22.26 -14.12 -6.54
N LEU A 87 -21.81 -14.60 -5.39
CA LEU A 87 -22.65 -14.78 -4.20
C LEU A 87 -23.23 -13.43 -3.72
N HIS A 88 -22.42 -12.37 -3.72
CA HIS A 88 -22.85 -11.02 -3.32
C HIS A 88 -23.90 -10.45 -4.28
N ASN A 89 -23.71 -10.58 -5.60
CA ASN A 89 -24.68 -10.13 -6.60
C ASN A 89 -26.02 -10.86 -6.48
N GLU A 90 -26.01 -12.17 -6.17
CA GLU A 90 -27.23 -12.94 -5.93
C GLU A 90 -27.93 -12.53 -4.62
N THR A 91 -27.16 -12.18 -3.59
CA THR A 91 -27.68 -11.81 -2.27
C THR A 91 -28.02 -10.32 -2.14
N GLN A 92 -27.55 -9.45 -3.03
CA GLN A 92 -27.81 -8.00 -3.02
C GLN A 92 -29.31 -7.66 -3.05
N LYS A 93 -30.14 -8.50 -3.67
CA LYS A 93 -31.61 -8.36 -3.67
C LYS A 93 -32.23 -8.50 -2.27
N TYR A 94 -31.55 -9.20 -1.38
CA TYR A 94 -31.98 -9.50 -0.02
C TYR A 94 -31.26 -8.64 1.03
N MET A 95 -30.31 -7.79 0.62
CA MET A 95 -29.57 -6.93 1.53
C MET A 95 -30.39 -5.72 1.99
N PRO A 96 -30.19 -5.28 3.26
CA PRO A 96 -30.79 -4.04 3.77
C PRO A 96 -30.41 -2.84 2.91
N VAL A 97 -31.32 -1.86 2.81
CA VAL A 97 -31.15 -0.66 1.97
C VAL A 97 -29.89 0.14 2.33
N ASP A 98 -29.48 0.13 3.60
CA ASP A 98 -28.30 0.85 4.09
C ASP A 98 -26.95 0.29 3.62
N LEU A 99 -26.91 -0.91 3.04
CA LEU A 99 -25.67 -1.51 2.48
C LEU A 99 -25.54 -1.32 0.95
N LYS A 100 -26.47 -0.62 0.29
CA LYS A 100 -26.49 -0.53 -1.19
C LYS A 100 -25.40 0.36 -1.80
N ASP A 101 -24.83 1.28 -1.02
CA ASP A 101 -23.84 2.24 -1.51
C ASP A 101 -22.39 1.74 -1.42
N ILE A 102 -22.16 0.55 -0.87
CA ILE A 102 -20.82 -0.06 -0.78
C ILE A 102 -20.52 -0.72 -2.13
N HIS A 103 -19.52 -0.23 -2.85
CA HIS A 103 -19.10 -0.83 -4.11
C HIS A 103 -18.46 -2.21 -3.82
N PRO A 104 -18.62 -3.23 -4.68
CA PRO A 104 -18.08 -4.58 -4.46
C PRO A 104 -16.54 -4.69 -4.38
N ASN A 105 -15.83 -3.58 -4.55
CA ASN A 105 -14.37 -3.49 -4.36
C ASN A 105 -14.00 -2.55 -3.20
N ASP A 106 -14.99 -1.99 -2.50
CA ASP A 106 -14.74 -1.17 -1.31
C ASP A 106 -14.35 -2.11 -0.17
N LEU A 107 -13.24 -1.76 0.47
CA LEU A 107 -12.69 -2.50 1.60
C LEU A 107 -13.25 -1.87 2.88
N THR A 108 -13.85 -2.69 3.73
CA THR A 108 -14.25 -2.24 5.08
C THR A 108 -13.01 -2.10 5.96
N ALA A 109 -13.10 -1.29 7.02
CA ALA A 109 -12.02 -1.19 7.99
C ALA A 109 -11.67 -2.54 8.64
N GLY A 110 -12.68 -3.39 8.90
CA GLY A 110 -12.46 -4.74 9.42
C GLY A 110 -11.66 -5.62 8.45
N GLU A 111 -12.06 -5.68 7.17
CA GLU A 111 -11.33 -6.45 6.16
C GLU A 111 -9.90 -5.93 5.95
N LEU A 112 -9.69 -4.60 6.04
CA LEU A 112 -8.35 -4.01 5.98
C LEU A 112 -7.48 -4.47 7.16
N TYR A 113 -7.99 -4.36 8.39
CA TYR A 113 -7.24 -4.74 9.58
C TYR A 113 -6.95 -6.25 9.62
N GLU A 114 -7.92 -7.09 9.27
CA GLU A 114 -7.71 -8.54 9.12
C GLU A 114 -6.60 -8.84 8.09
N SER A 115 -6.56 -8.11 6.97
CA SER A 115 -5.50 -8.27 5.97
C SER A 115 -4.13 -7.86 6.52
N ILE A 116 -4.05 -6.82 7.34
CA ILE A 116 -2.79 -6.35 7.93
C ILE A 116 -2.32 -7.31 9.02
N GLU A 117 -3.21 -7.80 9.89
CA GLU A 117 -2.92 -8.84 10.89
C GLU A 117 -2.37 -10.10 10.22
N ASN A 118 -3.03 -10.58 9.17
CA ASN A 118 -2.56 -11.74 8.40
C ASN A 118 -1.19 -11.50 7.77
N MET A 119 -0.92 -10.29 7.29
CA MET A 119 0.40 -9.92 6.76
C MET A 119 1.45 -9.97 7.88
N LEU A 120 1.17 -9.37 9.04
CA LEU A 120 2.05 -9.35 10.21
C LEU A 120 2.36 -10.78 10.68
N MET A 121 1.35 -11.65 10.77
CA MET A 121 1.51 -13.05 11.12
C MET A 121 2.43 -13.81 10.14
N ARG A 122 2.32 -13.54 8.84
CA ARG A 122 3.24 -14.15 7.83
C ARG A 122 4.68 -13.72 8.01
N TYR A 123 4.92 -12.51 8.54
CA TYR A 123 6.26 -12.03 8.88
C TYR A 123 6.75 -12.49 10.26
N GLY A 124 5.95 -13.27 11.00
CA GLY A 124 6.30 -13.80 12.31
C GLY A 124 5.97 -12.86 13.48
N PHE A 125 5.14 -11.84 13.25
CA PHE A 125 4.60 -10.98 14.29
C PHE A 125 3.26 -11.49 14.79
N ASP A 126 2.88 -11.12 16.00
CA ASP A 126 1.59 -11.47 16.57
C ASP A 126 0.49 -10.55 16.04
N GLU A 127 -0.76 -11.03 15.98
CA GLU A 127 -1.93 -10.23 15.58
C GLU A 127 -2.10 -8.98 16.46
N THR A 128 -1.73 -9.08 17.75
CA THR A 128 -1.81 -7.96 18.70
C THR A 128 -0.86 -6.81 18.39
N CYS A 129 0.09 -6.98 17.46
CA CYS A 129 0.97 -5.90 17.02
C CYS A 129 0.22 -4.74 16.36
N LEU A 130 -0.88 -5.02 15.65
CA LEU A 130 -1.67 -3.95 15.02
C LEU A 130 -2.44 -3.15 16.08
N LEU A 131 -3.05 -3.84 17.05
CA LEU A 131 -3.69 -3.21 18.22
C LEU A 131 -2.71 -2.38 19.04
N ARG A 132 -1.49 -2.88 19.24
CA ARG A 132 -0.42 -2.12 19.88
C ARG A 132 -0.12 -0.83 19.13
N SER A 133 -0.04 -0.89 17.79
CA SER A 133 0.21 0.29 16.97
C SER A 133 -0.90 1.35 17.12
N VAL A 134 -2.18 0.93 17.13
CA VAL A 134 -3.31 1.84 17.37
C VAL A 134 -3.23 2.51 18.75
N CYS A 135 -2.93 1.74 19.80
CA CYS A 135 -2.75 2.26 21.15
C CYS A 135 -1.58 3.25 21.25
N GLU A 136 -0.42 2.90 20.68
CA GLU A 136 0.78 3.75 20.70
C GLU A 136 0.56 5.05 19.93
N LEU A 137 -0.15 5.02 18.80
CA LEU A 137 -0.47 6.22 18.03
C LEU A 137 -1.41 7.16 18.80
N ALA A 138 -2.43 6.60 19.46
CA ALA A 138 -3.36 7.39 20.28
C ALA A 138 -2.67 8.03 21.48
N ARG A 139 -1.65 7.36 22.04
CA ARG A 139 -0.82 7.88 23.14
C ARG A 139 0.20 8.91 22.66
N HIS A 140 0.80 8.68 21.49
CA HIS A 140 1.90 9.44 20.91
C HIS A 140 1.58 9.78 19.44
N PRO A 141 0.70 10.76 19.20
CA PRO A 141 0.38 11.19 17.83
C PRO A 141 1.60 11.83 17.15
N PHE A 142 1.66 11.75 15.82
CA PHE A 142 2.70 12.42 15.04
C PHE A 142 2.68 13.94 15.29
N HIS A 143 3.85 14.58 15.29
CA HIS A 143 3.97 16.03 15.47
C HIS A 143 3.41 16.79 14.26
N ASP A 144 2.85 17.99 14.49
CA ASP A 144 2.27 18.85 13.45
C ASP A 144 3.28 19.28 12.37
N ASP A 145 4.58 19.20 12.67
CA ASP A 145 5.66 19.55 11.73
C ASP A 145 5.93 18.43 10.70
N GLU A 146 5.48 17.19 10.95
CA GLU A 146 5.63 16.02 10.07
C GLU A 146 4.36 15.77 9.23
N GLN A 147 3.74 16.81 8.67
CA GLN A 147 2.55 16.70 7.80
C GLN A 147 2.91 16.13 6.42
N ASN A 148 3.25 14.85 6.40
CA ASN A 148 3.50 14.07 5.21
C ASN A 148 2.25 13.26 4.84
N MET A 149 2.09 12.96 3.55
CA MET A 149 0.96 12.12 3.11
C MET A 149 0.92 10.77 3.84
N LEU A 150 2.10 10.22 4.17
CA LEU A 150 2.21 8.96 4.90
C LEU A 150 1.70 9.08 6.35
N THR A 151 2.05 10.15 7.07
CA THR A 151 1.58 10.36 8.46
C THR A 151 0.08 10.60 8.47
N ALA A 152 -0.45 11.38 7.53
CA ALA A 152 -1.89 11.58 7.37
C ALA A 152 -2.63 10.24 7.10
N LEU A 153 -2.07 9.39 6.25
CA LEU A 153 -2.64 8.08 5.95
C LEU A 153 -2.59 7.16 7.17
N LEU A 154 -1.46 7.12 7.89
CA LEU A 154 -1.33 6.31 9.11
C LEU A 154 -2.26 6.79 10.21
N THR A 155 -2.35 8.11 10.44
CA THR A 155 -3.32 8.68 11.39
C THR A 155 -4.73 8.32 11.01
N PHE A 156 -5.13 8.52 9.76
CA PHE A 156 -6.48 8.16 9.32
C PHE A 156 -6.74 6.65 9.47
N THR A 157 -5.81 5.80 9.03
CA THR A 157 -6.02 4.34 9.04
C THR A 157 -5.93 3.71 10.42
N LEU A 158 -5.14 4.26 11.35
CA LEU A 158 -4.93 3.70 12.69
C LEU A 158 -5.70 4.46 13.79
N THR A 159 -6.64 5.33 13.42
CA THR A 159 -7.54 6.01 14.37
C THR A 159 -8.99 5.59 14.10
N PRO A 160 -9.40 4.40 14.57
CA PRO A 160 -10.70 3.80 14.27
C PRO A 160 -11.90 4.67 14.65
N SER A 161 -11.78 5.54 15.66
CA SER A 161 -12.85 6.48 16.02
C SER A 161 -13.15 7.55 14.97
N VAL A 162 -12.20 7.84 14.06
CA VAL A 162 -12.31 8.93 13.08
C VAL A 162 -12.88 8.45 11.74
N HIS A 163 -12.57 7.23 11.32
CA HIS A 163 -13.08 6.67 10.07
C HIS A 163 -14.26 5.75 10.37
N GLU A 164 -15.48 6.18 10.07
CA GLU A 164 -16.71 5.37 10.19
C GLU A 164 -16.78 4.26 9.12
N ALA A 165 -15.65 3.62 8.79
CA ALA A 165 -15.49 2.71 7.66
C ALA A 165 -15.69 1.22 8.02
N PHE A 166 -16.10 0.91 9.26
CA PHE A 166 -16.48 -0.45 9.66
C PHE A 166 -17.87 -0.81 9.13
N ALA A 167 -18.02 -2.05 8.66
CA ALA A 167 -19.35 -2.53 8.28
C ALA A 167 -20.24 -2.74 9.52
N PRO A 168 -21.59 -2.65 9.38
CA PRO A 168 -22.52 -2.91 10.48
C PRO A 168 -22.39 -4.31 11.08
N SER A 169 -21.85 -5.28 10.34
CA SER A 169 -21.59 -6.64 10.80
C SER A 169 -20.27 -6.81 11.57
N GLU A 170 -19.37 -5.84 11.54
CA GLU A 170 -18.01 -5.89 12.11
C GLU A 170 -17.95 -5.26 13.51
N THR A 171 -19.02 -5.36 14.30
CA THR A 171 -19.13 -4.67 15.58
C THR A 171 -18.02 -5.05 16.57
N ILE A 172 -17.66 -6.34 16.62
CA ILE A 172 -16.62 -6.85 17.53
C ILE A 172 -15.25 -6.28 17.15
N TYR A 173 -14.92 -6.25 15.86
CA TYR A 173 -13.67 -5.65 15.38
C TYR A 173 -13.62 -4.17 15.73
N ARG A 174 -14.68 -3.42 15.42
CA ARG A 174 -14.78 -2.00 15.76
C ARG A 174 -14.55 -1.77 17.26
N GLU A 175 -15.28 -2.46 18.13
CA GLU A 175 -15.17 -2.31 19.58
C GLU A 175 -13.76 -2.63 20.09
N THR A 176 -13.12 -3.66 19.54
CA THR A 176 -11.76 -4.06 19.95
C THR A 176 -10.73 -2.97 19.61
N TYR A 177 -10.81 -2.42 18.39
CA TYR A 177 -9.89 -1.41 17.89
C TYR A 177 -10.13 -0.03 18.52
N GLU A 178 -11.38 0.41 18.67
CA GLU A 178 -11.74 1.64 19.38
C GLU A 178 -11.34 1.57 20.86
N HIS A 179 -11.47 0.40 21.49
CA HIS A 179 -11.01 0.22 22.87
C HIS A 179 -9.49 0.35 23.00
N ALA A 180 -8.71 -0.19 22.04
CA ALA A 180 -7.26 -0.02 22.01
C ALA A 180 -6.86 1.47 21.87
N GLU A 181 -7.56 2.22 21.03
CA GLU A 181 -7.37 3.67 20.88
C GLU A 181 -7.66 4.41 22.20
N GLN A 182 -8.78 4.10 22.86
CA GLN A 182 -9.15 4.70 24.14
C GLN A 182 -8.11 4.45 25.23
N GLN A 183 -7.53 3.25 25.28
CA GLN A 183 -6.46 2.93 26.23
C GLN A 183 -5.21 3.79 26.01
N GLY A 184 -4.82 3.99 24.75
CA GLY A 184 -3.73 4.90 24.38
C GLY A 184 -4.01 6.34 24.78
N PHE A 185 -5.23 6.82 24.52
CA PHE A 185 -5.69 8.15 24.90
C PHE A 185 -5.69 8.38 26.42
N MET A 186 -6.03 7.35 27.20
CA MET A 186 -5.96 7.37 28.67
C MET A 186 -4.52 7.31 29.22
N GLY A 187 -3.50 7.19 28.35
CA GLY A 187 -2.11 7.11 28.75
C GLY A 187 -1.73 5.77 29.38
N ALA A 188 -2.43 4.68 29.05
CA ALA A 188 -2.05 3.33 29.44
C ALA A 188 -0.72 2.91 28.78
N ASP A 189 0.06 2.04 29.44
CA ASP A 189 1.29 1.51 28.88
C ASP A 189 0.98 0.41 27.84
N CYS A 190 0.91 0.80 26.57
CA CYS A 190 0.56 -0.07 25.44
C CYS A 190 1.53 -1.25 25.29
N ALA A 191 2.80 -1.10 25.69
CA ALA A 191 3.79 -2.17 25.65
C ALA A 191 3.50 -3.28 26.68
N GLN A 192 2.96 -2.92 27.85
CA GLN A 192 2.53 -3.89 28.85
C GLN A 192 1.19 -4.54 28.48
N LEU A 193 0.30 -3.76 27.88
CA LEU A 193 -1.04 -4.22 27.51
C LEU A 193 -1.01 -5.22 26.36
N TYR A 194 -0.09 -5.03 25.40
CA TYR A 194 0.15 -5.91 24.26
C TYR A 194 1.54 -6.56 24.32
N ALA A 195 1.83 -7.23 25.44
CA ALA A 195 3.15 -7.84 25.71
C ALA A 195 3.57 -8.94 24.70
N GLN A 196 2.61 -9.50 23.95
CA GLN A 196 2.86 -10.50 22.90
C GLN A 196 3.55 -9.90 21.67
N CYS A 197 3.41 -8.60 21.47
CA CYS A 197 4.11 -7.87 20.43
C CYS A 197 5.28 -7.07 21.02
N PRO A 198 6.54 -7.52 20.90
CA PRO A 198 7.69 -6.77 21.42
C PRO A 198 8.09 -5.60 20.52
N VAL A 199 7.70 -5.63 19.24
CA VAL A 199 8.04 -4.60 18.27
C VAL A 199 7.05 -3.44 18.28
N ASP A 200 7.58 -2.23 18.12
CA ASP A 200 6.78 -1.05 17.84
C ASP A 200 6.98 -0.67 16.37
N PHE A 201 5.95 -0.95 15.57
CA PHE A 201 5.95 -0.65 14.14
C PHE A 201 6.03 0.86 13.88
N LEU A 202 5.37 1.67 14.72
CA LEU A 202 5.35 3.12 14.56
C LEU A 202 6.71 3.75 14.86
N SER A 203 7.46 3.21 15.83
CA SER A 203 8.86 3.59 16.05
C SER A 203 9.76 3.34 14.83
N ALA A 204 9.51 2.27 14.06
CA ALA A 204 10.28 2.01 12.84
C ALA A 204 9.93 3.03 11.74
N VAL A 205 8.65 3.37 11.60
CA VAL A 205 8.17 4.35 10.63
C VAL A 205 8.63 5.77 10.97
N SER A 206 8.48 6.20 12.22
CA SER A 206 8.93 7.53 12.69
C SER A 206 10.44 7.72 12.50
N LYS A 207 11.26 6.69 12.76
CA LYS A 207 12.69 6.73 12.45
C LYS A 207 12.94 6.96 10.96
N LEU A 208 12.23 6.25 10.08
CA LEU A 208 12.38 6.41 8.63
C LEU A 208 11.97 7.82 8.16
N ILE A 209 10.91 8.39 8.73
CA ILE A 209 10.45 9.75 8.40
C ILE A 209 11.50 10.79 8.82
N HIS A 210 11.99 10.72 10.05
CA HIS A 210 13.05 11.62 10.53
C HIS A 210 14.37 11.49 9.75
N TYR A 211 14.72 10.27 9.29
CA TYR A 211 15.89 10.09 8.43
C TYR A 211 15.73 10.77 7.06
N ASN A 212 14.52 10.85 6.51
CA ASN A 212 14.25 11.56 5.27
C ASN A 212 14.29 13.09 5.44
N GLU A 213 13.75 13.63 6.53
CA GLU A 213 13.78 15.08 6.79
C GLU A 213 15.21 15.62 7.04
N LEU A 214 16.06 14.84 7.71
CA LEU A 214 17.49 15.17 7.85
C LEU A 214 18.24 15.14 6.51
N PHE A 215 17.71 14.45 5.51
CA PHE A 215 18.25 14.44 4.15
C PHE A 215 17.81 15.67 3.35
N ASP A 216 16.58 16.17 3.55
CA ASP A 216 16.08 17.39 2.91
C ASP A 216 16.65 18.69 3.51
N LEU A 217 17.05 18.69 4.80
CA LEU A 217 17.66 19.86 5.47
C LEU A 217 19.18 19.99 5.31
N ASN A 218 19.85 19.04 4.65
CA ASN A 218 21.29 19.08 4.37
C ASN A 218 21.63 19.14 2.87
N VAL A 219 20.66 19.51 2.03
CA VAL A 219 20.83 19.93 0.62
C VAL A 219 20.74 21.45 0.55
#